data_AF-A0A501X6L5-F1
#
_entry.id   AF-A0A501X6L5-F1
#
_cell.length_a   1.000
_cell.length_b   1.000
_cell.length_c   1.000
_cell.angle_alpha   90.00
_cell.angle_beta   90.00
_cell.angle_gamma   90.00
#
_symmetry.space_group_name_H-M   'P 1'
#
loop_
_entity.id
_entity.type
_entity.pdbx_description
1 polymer ?
#
loop_
_entity_poly.entity_id
_entity_poly.type
_entity_poly.pdbx_seq_one_letter_code
_entity_poly.pdbx_strand_id
1 'polypeptide(L)'
;YAATHTALEVLQSWLGADRAATLVVLTHGGVGLAGEDISDLAAAAVWGMARSAQAENPGRIVLIDTDAAVDASVLAGVGEPQLLVRGGTVHAPRLSPAPALLALPAAESAWRLAAGGGGTLEDLVIQPCPEVQAPLQAGQVRVAVAAVGVNFRDVVAALGMYPGQAPPLGAEGAGVVLETGPEVTDLAVGDAVMGFLG
;
A
#
# COMPACT_ATOMS: atom_id res chain seq x y z
N TYR A 1 -19.53 6.25 -11.54
CA TYR A 1 -20.33 7.33 -10.92
C TYR A 1 -21.80 6.98 -10.65
N ALA A 2 -22.40 5.94 -11.24
CA ALA A 2 -23.79 5.59 -10.95
C ALA A 2 -24.05 5.31 -9.46
N ALA A 3 -23.21 4.49 -8.81
CA ALA A 3 -23.33 4.16 -7.39
C ALA A 3 -23.30 5.38 -6.47
N THR A 4 -22.41 6.35 -6.74
CA THR A 4 -22.33 7.60 -5.96
C THR A 4 -23.55 8.49 -6.17
N HIS A 5 -24.11 8.56 -7.38
CA HIS A 5 -25.36 9.30 -7.61
C HIS A 5 -26.54 8.69 -6.87
N THR A 6 -26.72 7.37 -6.96
CA THR A 6 -27.77 6.66 -6.24
C THR A 6 -27.62 6.83 -4.72
N ALA A 7 -26.40 6.68 -4.20
CA ALA A 7 -26.14 6.89 -2.78
C ALA A 7 -26.40 8.36 -2.35
N LEU A 8 -26.07 9.34 -3.19
CA LEU A 8 -26.34 10.75 -2.92
C LEU A 8 -27.84 11.03 -2.83
N GLU A 9 -28.64 10.50 -3.77
CA GLU A 9 -30.10 10.64 -3.76
C GLU A 9 -30.71 10.05 -2.48
N VAL A 10 -30.24 8.87 -2.06
CA VAL A 10 -30.67 8.23 -0.81
C VAL A 10 -30.27 9.08 0.40
N LEU A 11 -29.04 9.58 0.45
CA LEU A 11 -28.55 10.42 1.55
C LEU A 11 -29.35 11.71 1.66
N GLN A 12 -29.57 12.42 0.54
CA GLN A 12 -30.34 13.66 0.51
C GLN A 12 -31.80 13.43 0.92
N SER A 13 -32.45 12.40 0.36
CA SER A 13 -33.81 12.03 0.72
C SER A 13 -33.94 11.63 2.19
N TRP A 14 -32.94 10.93 2.73
CA TRP A 14 -32.95 10.49 4.13
C TRP A 14 -32.73 11.64 5.10
N LEU A 15 -31.70 12.44 4.86
CA LEU A 15 -31.30 13.51 5.75
C LEU A 15 -32.26 14.69 5.71
N GLY A 16 -32.93 14.93 4.57
CA GLY A 16 -33.94 15.99 4.42
C GLY A 16 -35.26 15.74 5.14
N ALA A 17 -35.49 14.53 5.66
CA ALA A 17 -36.66 14.20 6.47
C ALA A 17 -36.31 14.16 7.97
N ASP A 18 -37.24 14.64 8.80
CA ASP A 18 -37.14 14.52 10.26
C ASP A 18 -37.47 13.08 10.67
N ARG A 19 -36.42 12.31 11.00
CA ARG A 19 -36.50 10.89 11.32
C ARG A 19 -35.64 10.59 12.54
N ALA A 20 -36.24 9.94 13.54
CA ALA A 20 -35.55 9.45 14.73
C ALA A 20 -34.88 8.07 14.49
N ALA A 21 -34.30 7.85 13.31
CA ALA A 21 -33.67 6.60 12.92
C ALA A 21 -32.33 6.85 12.21
N THR A 22 -31.44 5.86 12.28
CA THR A 22 -30.11 5.87 11.67
C THR A 22 -30.15 5.18 10.31
N LEU A 23 -29.53 5.80 9.30
CA LEU A 23 -29.29 5.17 8.00
C LEU A 23 -28.04 4.28 8.07
N VAL A 24 -28.18 3.00 7.74
CA VAL A 24 -27.03 2.12 7.58
C VAL A 24 -26.70 2.00 6.09
N VAL A 25 -25.45 2.30 5.75
CA VAL A 25 -24.90 2.09 4.40
C VAL A 25 -24.01 0.84 4.46
N LEU A 26 -24.52 -0.25 3.90
CA LEU A 26 -23.84 -1.54 3.84
C LEU A 26 -23.14 -1.71 2.49
N THR A 27 -21.89 -2.16 2.52
CA THR A 27 -21.02 -2.34 1.36
C THR A 27 -20.20 -3.62 1.47
N HIS A 28 -19.57 -4.03 0.38
CA HIS A 28 -18.67 -5.18 0.32
C HIS A 28 -17.44 -4.81 -0.50
N GLY A 29 -16.25 -4.87 0.10
CA GLY A 29 -14.99 -4.64 -0.61
C GLY A 29 -14.69 -3.18 -0.96
N GLY A 30 -15.39 -2.21 -0.34
CA GLY A 30 -15.14 -0.78 -0.50
C GLY A 30 -14.07 -0.22 0.45
N VAL A 31 -13.74 -0.96 1.52
CA VAL A 31 -12.64 -0.68 2.45
C VAL A 31 -12.00 -2.01 2.88
N GLY A 32 -10.78 -1.98 3.41
CA GLY A 32 -10.04 -3.19 3.78
C GLY A 32 -9.05 -2.97 4.92
N LEU A 33 -8.55 -4.07 5.47
CA LEU A 33 -7.44 -4.07 6.42
C LEU A 33 -6.10 -3.80 5.71
N ALA A 34 -5.06 -3.54 6.50
CA ALA A 34 -3.71 -3.41 5.96
C ALA A 34 -3.30 -4.70 5.22
N GLY A 35 -2.93 -4.58 3.94
CA GLY A 35 -2.57 -5.70 3.08
C GLY A 35 -3.73 -6.31 2.30
N GLU A 36 -4.97 -5.83 2.47
CA GLU A 36 -6.11 -6.23 1.64
C GLU A 36 -6.27 -5.31 0.42
N ASP A 37 -6.57 -5.90 -0.73
CA ASP A 37 -6.96 -5.15 -1.92
C ASP A 37 -8.41 -4.66 -1.81
N ILE A 38 -8.67 -3.46 -2.33
CA ILE A 38 -10.03 -2.92 -2.47
C ILE A 38 -10.62 -3.44 -3.78
N SER A 39 -11.63 -4.30 -3.68
CA SER A 39 -12.26 -4.96 -4.83
C SER A 39 -13.42 -4.16 -5.44
N ASP A 40 -14.03 -3.22 -4.69
CA ASP A 40 -15.09 -2.34 -5.17
C ASP A 40 -14.74 -0.85 -4.95
N LEU A 41 -14.12 -0.26 -5.97
CA LEU A 41 -13.77 1.17 -5.97
C LEU A 41 -15.00 2.09 -5.97
N ALA A 42 -16.16 1.62 -6.45
CA ALA A 42 -17.38 2.41 -6.43
C ALA A 42 -17.94 2.49 -5.00
N ALA A 43 -17.92 1.38 -4.26
CA ALA A 43 -18.23 1.36 -2.84
C ALA A 43 -17.25 2.23 -2.03
N ALA A 44 -15.95 2.21 -2.34
CA ALA A 44 -14.96 3.09 -1.72
C ALA A 44 -15.30 4.59 -1.90
N ALA A 45 -15.78 4.96 -3.10
CA ALA A 45 -16.24 6.33 -3.36
C ALA A 45 -17.51 6.68 -2.57
N VAL A 46 -18.47 5.75 -2.46
CA VAL A 46 -19.66 5.92 -1.61
C VAL A 46 -19.25 6.13 -0.15
N TRP A 47 -18.28 5.37 0.36
CA TRP A 47 -17.70 5.56 1.69
C TRP A 47 -17.15 6.98 1.89
N GLY A 48 -16.35 7.48 0.95
CA GLY A 48 -15.82 8.85 1.01
C GLY A 48 -16.91 9.91 1.11
N MET A 49 -17.94 9.81 0.27
CA MET A 49 -19.08 10.72 0.28
C MET A 49 -19.91 10.62 1.56
N ALA A 50 -20.24 9.40 2.00
CA ALA A 50 -21.04 9.18 3.20
C ALA A 50 -20.30 9.63 4.48
N ARG A 51 -18.97 9.53 4.53
CA ARG A 51 -18.16 10.11 5.62
C ARG A 51 -18.29 11.64 5.70
N SER A 52 -18.36 12.33 4.56
CA SER A 52 -18.64 13.78 4.55
C SER A 52 -20.02 14.07 5.14
N ALA A 53 -21.05 13.33 4.70
CA ALA A 53 -22.41 13.48 5.23
C ALA A 53 -22.50 13.13 6.73
N GLN A 54 -21.73 12.15 7.22
CA GLN A 54 -21.61 11.82 8.64
C GLN A 54 -21.06 12.97 9.48
N ALA A 55 -20.05 13.68 8.98
CA ALA A 55 -19.46 14.83 9.68
C ALA A 55 -20.48 15.97 9.85
N GLU A 56 -21.34 16.17 8.85
CA GLU A 56 -22.43 17.16 8.88
C GLU A 56 -23.63 16.71 9.70
N ASN A 57 -23.85 15.39 9.84
CA ASN A 57 -25.02 14.80 10.51
C ASN A 57 -24.61 13.72 11.54
N PRO A 58 -23.98 14.10 12.67
CA PRO A 58 -23.49 13.13 13.65
C PRO A 58 -24.57 12.17 14.16
N GLY A 59 -24.26 10.87 14.22
CA GLY A 59 -25.15 9.82 14.73
C GLY A 59 -26.29 9.40 13.78
N ARG A 60 -26.46 10.08 12.62
CA ARG A 60 -27.55 9.76 11.69
C ARG A 60 -27.22 8.73 10.63
N ILE A 61 -25.93 8.45 10.41
CA ILE A 61 -25.44 7.52 9.38
C ILE A 61 -24.41 6.59 10.01
N VAL A 62 -24.49 5.28 9.73
CA VAL A 62 -23.48 4.28 10.05
C VAL A 62 -23.01 3.61 8.76
N LEU A 63 -21.70 3.51 8.57
CA LEU A 63 -21.06 2.83 7.44
C LEU A 63 -20.59 1.45 7.88
N ILE A 64 -20.93 0.42 7.10
CA ILE A 64 -20.52 -0.96 7.36
C ILE A 64 -20.02 -1.58 6.06
N ASP A 65 -18.82 -2.15 6.08
CA ASP A 65 -18.30 -2.98 5.01
C ASP A 65 -18.08 -4.39 5.55
N THR A 66 -18.57 -5.40 4.86
CA THR A 66 -18.55 -6.78 5.34
C THR A 66 -18.27 -7.78 4.22
N ASP A 67 -17.58 -8.85 4.55
CA ASP A 67 -17.30 -9.99 3.68
C ASP A 67 -18.41 -11.06 3.68
N ALA A 68 -19.42 -10.92 4.54
CA ALA A 68 -20.50 -11.90 4.72
C ALA A 68 -21.84 -11.23 5.06
N ALA A 69 -22.91 -12.03 5.11
CA ALA A 69 -24.20 -11.54 5.59
C ALA A 69 -24.13 -11.26 7.10
N VAL A 70 -24.59 -10.07 7.51
CA VAL A 70 -24.56 -9.59 8.90
C VAL A 70 -25.89 -8.97 9.30
N ASP A 71 -26.19 -8.96 10.60
CA ASP A 71 -27.29 -8.17 11.14
C ASP A 71 -26.83 -6.70 11.32
N ALA A 72 -27.19 -5.88 10.34
CA ALA A 72 -26.87 -4.45 10.33
C ALA A 72 -27.44 -3.70 11.56
N SER A 73 -28.55 -4.16 12.14
CA SER A 73 -29.15 -3.50 13.30
C SER A 73 -28.32 -3.72 14.57
N VAL A 74 -27.78 -4.93 14.74
CA VAL A 74 -26.86 -5.26 15.83
C VAL A 74 -25.57 -4.45 15.69
N LEU A 75 -24.98 -4.42 14.49
CA LEU A 75 -23.74 -3.68 14.23
C LEU A 75 -23.91 -2.17 14.42
N ALA A 76 -25.03 -1.59 13.94
CA ALA A 76 -25.33 -0.17 14.17
C ALA A 76 -25.48 0.17 15.66
N GLY A 77 -25.85 -0.80 16.51
CA GLY A 77 -25.94 -0.65 17.96
C GLY A 77 -24.60 -0.64 18.71
N VAL A 78 -23.46 -0.94 18.04
CA VAL A 78 -22.12 -0.97 18.67
C VAL A 78 -21.65 0.42 19.11
N GLY A 79 -22.24 1.50 18.55
CA GLY A 79 -21.90 2.88 18.90
C GLY A 79 -20.72 3.46 18.11
N GLU A 80 -20.23 2.74 17.10
CA GLU A 80 -19.19 3.21 16.18
C GLU A 80 -19.85 3.68 14.86
N PRO A 81 -19.45 4.83 14.31
CA PRO A 81 -20.04 5.36 13.07
C PRO A 81 -19.57 4.59 11.82
N GLN A 82 -18.45 3.86 11.91
CA GLN A 82 -17.80 3.20 10.78
C GLN A 82 -17.27 1.84 11.24
N LEU A 83 -17.66 0.79 10.54
CA LEU A 83 -17.34 -0.59 10.87
C LEU A 83 -16.84 -1.35 9.64
N LEU A 84 -15.83 -2.18 9.86
CA LEU A 84 -15.34 -3.16 8.92
C LEU A 84 -15.49 -4.55 9.55
N VAL A 85 -16.17 -5.46 8.87
CA VAL A 85 -16.38 -6.84 9.33
C VAL A 85 -15.62 -7.79 8.41
N ARG A 86 -14.68 -8.55 8.98
CA ARG A 86 -13.87 -9.54 8.26
C ARG A 86 -13.77 -10.81 9.08
N GLY A 87 -14.12 -11.96 8.50
CA GLY A 87 -14.06 -13.26 9.19
C GLY A 87 -14.83 -13.30 10.52
N GLY A 88 -15.93 -12.54 10.63
CA GLY A 88 -16.71 -12.39 11.87
C GLY A 88 -16.12 -11.46 12.93
N THR A 89 -14.96 -10.84 12.67
CA THR A 89 -14.35 -9.84 13.57
C THR A 89 -14.77 -8.43 13.14
N VAL A 90 -15.14 -7.60 14.11
CA VAL A 90 -15.56 -6.20 13.90
C VAL A 90 -14.39 -5.27 14.20
N HIS A 91 -14.05 -4.42 13.22
CA HIS A 91 -13.01 -3.40 13.32
C HIS A 91 -13.63 -2.01 13.18
N ALA A 92 -13.09 -1.04 13.92
CA ALA A 92 -13.42 0.37 13.79
C ALA A 92 -12.18 1.16 13.38
N PRO A 93 -12.26 2.07 12.38
CA PRO A 93 -11.10 2.82 11.94
C PRO A 93 -10.71 3.87 12.98
N ARG A 94 -9.40 4.02 13.19
CA ARG A 94 -8.81 5.10 13.98
C ARG A 94 -7.60 5.63 13.25
N LEU A 95 -7.44 6.95 13.27
CA LEU A 95 -6.25 7.59 12.75
C LEU A 95 -5.18 7.58 13.83
N SER A 96 -4.00 7.08 13.49
CA SER A 96 -2.80 7.18 14.34
C SER A 96 -1.62 7.65 13.49
N PRO A 97 -0.64 8.35 14.08
CA PRO A 97 0.63 8.59 13.40
C PRO A 97 1.26 7.26 12.99
N ALA A 98 1.69 7.17 11.73
CA ALA A 98 2.44 6.04 11.20
C ALA A 98 3.89 6.51 10.99
N PRO A 99 4.84 6.10 11.86
CA PRO A 99 6.24 6.40 11.59
C PRO A 99 6.68 5.69 10.31
N ALA A 100 7.54 6.35 9.53
CA ALA A 100 8.17 5.67 8.39
C ALA A 100 8.95 4.46 8.91
N LEU A 101 8.71 3.29 8.33
CA LEU A 101 9.46 2.06 8.68
C LEU A 101 10.96 2.25 8.36
N LEU A 102 11.25 2.94 7.25
CA LEU A 102 12.60 3.29 6.81
C LEU A 102 12.61 4.74 6.34
N ALA A 103 13.65 5.48 6.73
CA ALA A 103 13.90 6.83 6.21
C ALA A 103 14.77 6.73 4.95
N LEU A 104 14.20 7.10 3.80
CA LEU A 104 14.98 7.21 2.57
C LEU A 104 15.87 8.46 2.62
N PRO A 105 17.11 8.38 2.13
CA PRO A 105 17.99 9.54 2.05
C PRO A 105 17.53 10.48 0.92
N ALA A 106 18.14 11.67 0.84
CA ALA A 106 17.76 12.68 -0.14
C ALA A 106 17.85 12.17 -1.59
N ALA A 107 17.01 12.73 -2.48
CA ALA A 107 16.74 12.20 -3.82
C ALA A 107 17.96 12.01 -4.75
N GLU A 108 19.10 12.64 -4.45
CA GLU A 108 20.33 12.55 -5.26
C GLU A 108 21.35 11.52 -4.74
N SER A 109 21.08 10.91 -3.59
CA SER A 109 21.97 9.91 -3.01
C SER A 109 21.64 8.51 -3.52
N ALA A 110 22.66 7.77 -3.96
CA ALA A 110 22.51 6.35 -4.24
C ALA A 110 22.47 5.56 -2.93
N TRP A 111 21.49 4.67 -2.81
CA TRP A 111 21.27 3.86 -1.62
C TRP A 111 20.77 2.47 -2.00
N ARG A 112 20.86 1.54 -1.05
CA ARG A 112 20.29 0.20 -1.16
C ARG A 112 19.65 -0.22 0.16
N LEU A 113 18.69 -1.14 0.08
CA LEU A 113 18.21 -1.86 1.25
C LEU A 113 19.24 -2.92 1.64
N ALA A 114 19.57 -3.03 2.93
CA ALA A 114 20.48 -4.03 3.45
C ALA A 114 19.90 -4.69 4.71
N ALA A 115 20.31 -5.94 4.94
CA ALA A 115 20.11 -6.59 6.22
C ALA A 115 20.87 -5.82 7.31
N GLY A 116 20.24 -5.62 8.46
CA GLY A 116 20.94 -5.15 9.65
C GLY A 116 21.68 -6.27 10.37
N GLY A 117 22.25 -5.95 11.53
CA GLY A 117 23.05 -6.89 12.32
C GLY A 117 22.26 -7.80 13.26
N GLY A 118 20.97 -7.56 13.48
CA GLY A 118 20.20 -8.23 14.54
C GLY A 118 19.46 -9.51 14.11
N GLY A 119 19.43 -9.83 12.81
CA GLY A 119 18.79 -11.05 12.30
C GLY A 119 17.26 -11.03 12.36
N THR A 120 16.66 -9.85 12.39
CA THR A 120 15.21 -9.65 12.31
C THR A 120 14.85 -8.74 11.14
N LEU A 121 13.58 -8.72 10.72
CA LEU A 121 13.14 -7.84 9.63
C LEU A 121 13.08 -6.38 10.07
N GLU A 122 12.95 -6.14 11.37
CA GLU A 122 13.00 -4.84 12.02
C GLU A 122 14.38 -4.19 11.91
N ASP A 123 15.43 -4.98 11.67
CA ASP A 123 16.80 -4.50 11.53
C ASP A 123 17.15 -4.05 10.11
N LEU A 124 16.23 -4.11 9.14
CA LEU A 124 16.49 -3.63 7.80
C LEU A 124 16.94 -2.16 7.83
N VAL A 125 17.94 -1.82 7.03
CA VAL A 125 18.50 -0.46 6.97
C VAL A 125 18.62 0.02 5.53
N ILE A 126 18.54 1.33 5.37
CA ILE A 126 18.95 1.99 4.13
C ILE A 126 20.44 2.33 4.23
N GLN A 127 21.25 1.73 3.37
CA GLN A 127 22.69 1.92 3.33
C GLN A 127 23.07 2.79 2.12
N PRO A 128 23.96 3.79 2.27
CA PRO A 128 24.56 4.48 1.13
C PRO A 128 25.26 3.50 0.19
N CYS A 129 25.08 3.71 -1.11
CA CYS A 129 25.65 2.87 -2.17
C CYS A 129 26.28 3.75 -3.26
N PRO A 130 27.27 4.61 -2.95
CA PRO A 130 27.89 5.50 -3.94
C PRO A 130 28.59 4.76 -5.08
N GLU A 131 28.97 3.50 -4.87
CA GLU A 131 29.62 2.66 -5.88
C GLU A 131 28.81 2.53 -7.18
N VAL A 132 27.48 2.55 -7.12
CA VAL A 132 26.63 2.47 -8.32
C VAL A 132 26.65 3.75 -9.16
N GLN A 133 27.26 4.83 -8.65
CA GLN A 133 27.46 6.09 -9.36
C GLN A 133 28.85 6.20 -10.02
N ALA A 134 29.74 5.22 -9.84
CA ALA A 134 31.04 5.21 -10.49
C ALA A 134 30.91 5.13 -12.03
N PRO A 135 31.88 5.62 -12.82
CA PRO A 135 31.82 5.50 -14.29
C PRO A 135 31.62 4.06 -14.76
N LEU A 136 30.74 3.87 -15.75
CA LEU A 136 30.41 2.53 -16.26
C LEU A 136 31.61 1.88 -16.96
N GLN A 137 31.80 0.59 -16.70
CA GLN A 137 32.76 -0.25 -17.40
C GLN A 137 32.16 -0.80 -18.70
N ALA A 138 33.00 -1.45 -19.51
CA ALA A 138 32.57 -2.10 -20.74
C ALA A 138 31.46 -3.13 -20.47
N GLY A 139 30.40 -3.12 -21.27
CA GLY A 139 29.24 -4.00 -21.14
C GLY A 139 28.27 -3.65 -20.02
N GLN A 140 28.47 -2.56 -19.27
CA GLN A 140 27.58 -2.17 -18.18
C GLN A 140 26.54 -1.15 -18.64
N VAL A 141 25.36 -1.19 -18.02
CA VAL A 141 24.34 -0.14 -18.11
C VAL A 141 23.93 0.30 -16.71
N ARG A 142 23.59 1.57 -16.55
CA ARG A 142 22.98 2.10 -15.32
C ARG A 142 21.47 2.11 -15.49
N VAL A 143 20.75 1.61 -14.49
CA VAL A 143 19.28 1.51 -14.55
C VAL A 143 18.66 2.29 -13.40
N ALA A 144 17.68 3.14 -13.70
CA ALA A 144 16.73 3.66 -12.74
C ALA A 144 15.77 2.54 -12.36
N VAL A 145 16.08 1.83 -11.28
CA VAL A 145 15.29 0.71 -10.79
C VAL A 145 13.91 1.22 -10.33
N ALA A 146 12.85 0.68 -10.93
CA ALA A 146 11.47 1.00 -10.60
C ALA A 146 10.84 -0.06 -9.68
N ALA A 147 11.26 -1.32 -9.82
CA ALA A 147 10.80 -2.42 -8.98
C ALA A 147 11.92 -3.47 -8.80
N VAL A 148 11.93 -4.11 -7.64
CA VAL A 148 12.86 -5.19 -7.28
C VAL A 148 12.05 -6.40 -6.83
N GLY A 149 12.42 -7.58 -7.32
CA GLY A 149 11.85 -8.84 -6.86
C GLY A 149 12.38 -9.19 -5.46
N VAL A 150 11.48 -9.60 -4.56
CA VAL A 150 11.85 -10.12 -3.24
C VAL A 150 11.66 -11.63 -3.25
N ASN A 151 12.75 -12.35 -2.98
CA ASN A 151 12.78 -13.80 -2.98
C ASN A 151 12.99 -14.36 -1.58
N PHE A 152 12.72 -15.66 -1.39
CA PHE A 152 12.96 -16.35 -0.12
C PHE A 152 14.42 -16.21 0.35
N ARG A 153 15.37 -16.16 -0.59
CA ARG A 153 16.78 -15.88 -0.33
C ARG A 153 17.00 -14.57 0.41
N ASP A 154 16.27 -13.52 0.03
CA ASP A 154 16.41 -12.19 0.63
C ASP A 154 15.85 -12.18 2.06
N VAL A 155 14.78 -12.94 2.32
CA VAL A 155 14.24 -13.13 3.68
C VAL A 155 15.25 -13.87 4.57
N VAL A 156 15.84 -14.96 4.07
CA VAL A 156 16.86 -15.72 4.79
C VAL A 156 18.11 -14.88 5.05
N ALA A 157 18.51 -14.04 4.09
CA ALA A 157 19.60 -13.08 4.24
C ALA A 157 19.29 -12.01 5.30
N ALA A 158 18.09 -11.43 5.27
CA ALA A 158 17.65 -10.44 6.25
C ALA A 158 17.59 -10.99 7.68
N LEU A 159 17.18 -12.26 7.84
CA LEU A 159 17.12 -12.93 9.13
C LEU A 159 18.49 -13.45 9.62
N GLY A 160 19.59 -13.17 8.92
CA GLY A 160 20.93 -13.65 9.30
C GLY A 160 21.08 -15.18 9.24
N MET A 161 20.18 -15.86 8.53
CA MET A 161 20.13 -17.31 8.41
C MET A 161 20.87 -17.83 7.18
N TYR A 162 21.47 -16.94 6.39
CA TYR A 162 22.20 -17.32 5.18
C TYR A 162 23.57 -17.94 5.54
N PRO A 163 23.93 -19.13 5.00
CA PRO A 163 25.23 -19.73 5.26
C PRO A 163 26.38 -18.86 4.72
N GLY A 164 27.31 -18.47 5.59
CA GLY A 164 28.45 -17.63 5.20
C GLY A 164 28.07 -16.16 5.00
N GLN A 165 28.68 -15.50 4.02
CA GLN A 165 28.37 -14.11 3.72
C GLN A 165 27.10 -14.03 2.86
N ALA A 166 26.07 -13.36 3.39
CA ALA A 166 24.84 -13.13 2.66
C ALA A 166 25.08 -12.23 1.42
N PRO A 167 24.46 -12.54 0.26
CA PRO A 167 24.48 -11.64 -0.88
C PRO A 167 23.67 -10.36 -0.57
N PRO A 168 23.88 -9.27 -1.33
CA PRO A 168 23.00 -8.11 -1.27
C PRO A 168 21.54 -8.50 -1.49
N LEU A 169 20.63 -7.81 -0.80
CA LEU A 169 19.20 -8.01 -0.96
C LEU A 169 18.75 -7.50 -2.32
N GLY A 170 17.82 -8.22 -2.96
CA GLY A 170 17.18 -7.77 -4.20
C GLY A 170 18.06 -7.91 -5.42
N ALA A 171 18.30 -9.16 -5.87
CA ALA A 171 19.17 -9.44 -7.01
C ALA A 171 18.53 -9.25 -8.37
N GLU A 172 17.21 -9.06 -8.46
CA GLU A 172 16.51 -8.91 -9.74
C GLU A 172 15.56 -7.74 -9.71
N GLY A 173 15.41 -7.07 -10.84
CA GLY A 173 14.55 -5.90 -10.93
C GLY A 173 14.22 -5.49 -12.35
N ALA A 174 13.38 -4.48 -12.44
CA ALA A 174 12.99 -3.83 -13.68
C ALA A 174 13.10 -2.31 -13.53
N GLY A 175 13.42 -1.64 -14.64
CA GLY A 175 13.63 -0.21 -14.64
C GLY A 175 13.90 0.34 -16.03
N VAL A 176 14.47 1.55 -16.06
CA VAL A 176 14.79 2.26 -17.30
C VAL A 176 16.28 2.54 -17.35
N VAL A 177 16.91 2.31 -18.51
CA VAL A 177 18.34 2.61 -18.72
C VAL A 177 18.56 4.13 -18.64
N LEU A 178 19.47 4.54 -17.76
CA LEU A 178 19.92 5.92 -17.58
C LEU A 178 21.21 6.23 -18.34
N GLU A 179 22.10 5.24 -18.45
CA GLU A 179 23.42 5.40 -19.05
C GLU A 179 23.91 4.06 -19.60
N THR A 180 24.63 4.10 -20.71
CA THR A 180 25.24 2.93 -21.34
C THR A 180 26.76 3.08 -21.31
N GLY A 181 27.45 2.06 -20.81
CA GLY A 181 28.90 1.99 -20.80
C GLY A 181 29.49 1.65 -22.17
N PRO A 182 30.82 1.62 -22.30
CA PRO A 182 31.50 1.18 -23.52
C PRO A 182 31.03 -0.21 -23.98
N GLU A 183 31.07 -0.47 -25.29
CA GLU A 183 30.76 -1.78 -25.89
C GLU A 183 29.31 -2.27 -25.76
N VAL A 184 28.41 -1.52 -25.11
CA VAL A 184 26.97 -1.76 -25.16
C VAL A 184 26.43 -1.23 -26.50
N THR A 185 25.79 -2.10 -27.29
CA THR A 185 25.31 -1.75 -28.66
C THR A 185 23.85 -2.10 -28.91
N ASP A 186 23.25 -2.86 -28.00
CA ASP A 186 21.91 -3.43 -28.09
C ASP A 186 20.89 -2.74 -27.16
N LEU A 187 21.35 -1.85 -26.29
CA LEU A 187 20.54 -1.05 -25.37
C LEU A 187 20.84 0.44 -25.52
N ALA A 188 19.83 1.27 -25.30
CA ALA A 188 19.92 2.72 -25.30
C ALA A 188 19.30 3.34 -24.05
N VAL A 189 19.70 4.58 -23.75
CA VAL A 189 19.08 5.37 -22.68
C VAL A 189 17.58 5.53 -22.96
N GLY A 190 16.75 5.26 -21.95
CA GLY A 190 15.29 5.27 -22.07
C GLY A 190 14.66 3.89 -22.29
N ASP A 191 15.46 2.85 -22.58
CA ASP A 191 14.93 1.49 -22.74
C ASP A 191 14.42 0.92 -21.41
N ALA A 192 13.26 0.26 -21.47
CA ALA A 192 12.74 -0.52 -20.37
C ALA A 192 13.43 -1.89 -20.34
N VAL A 193 14.02 -2.24 -19.20
CA VAL A 193 14.81 -3.47 -19.02
C VAL A 193 14.38 -4.22 -17.77
N MET A 194 14.57 -5.55 -17.78
CA MET A 194 14.45 -6.41 -16.60
C MET A 194 15.59 -7.43 -16.59
N GLY A 195 16.00 -7.86 -15.40
CA GLY A 195 17.02 -8.88 -15.25
C GLY A 195 17.66 -8.90 -13.86
N PHE A 196 18.83 -9.53 -13.79
CA PHE A 196 19.63 -9.52 -12.57
C PHE A 196 20.43 -8.22 -12.45
N LEU A 197 20.41 -7.63 -11.26
CA LEU A 197 21.15 -6.43 -10.89
C LEU A 197 22.52 -6.84 -10.32
N GLY A 198 23.56 -6.08 -10.65
CA GLY A 198 24.95 -6.37 -10.27
C GLY A 198 25.75 -5.10 -9.99
#